data_AF-A0A6A6ZMC1-F1
#
_entry.id   AF-A0A6A6ZMC1-F1
#
_cell.length_a   1.000
_cell.length_b   1.000
_cell.length_c   1.000
_cell.angle_alpha   90.00
_cell.angle_beta   90.00
_cell.angle_gamma   90.00
#
_symmetry.space_group_name_H-M   'P 1'
#
loop_
_entity.id
_entity.type
_entity.pdbx_description
1 polymer ?
#
loop_
_entity_poly.entity_id
_entity_poly.type
_entity_poly.pdbx_seq_one_letter_code
_entity_poly.pdbx_strand_id
1 'polypeptide(L)'
;MLPFINAEDLADSKSLLIFLNARGRYHPTTFAPAELEFSHATDISTSLDKVHGKALLYLVENSKDEHRKEDIGYGSVVEFPSRSLVQNVESSGKACRPGKGLEILARQYLILDFLVGCCEFIVHEIPENALLGSIYPILPEPPNLLDQEDKYSGFADAARLSPYRPRIQPDFGRLRHLISTVFETAKDHAWTLWEDLAYFADCLQALMNHRHENILNEKGQTHPSFGSRRLLASSLGKIVKSACMGLVVWENLLQRMTTLENIANSLPELESHTTLLEAYKTSVESVYFHLRCERDNMALTLGVMLTGSRQLRHLL
;
A
#
# COMPACT_ATOMS: atom_id res chain seq x y z
N MET A 1 17.25 -12.31 -7.93
CA MET A 1 17.05 -11.62 -6.65
C MET A 1 15.61 -11.81 -6.24
N LEU A 2 15.37 -12.19 -4.97
CA LEU A 2 14.02 -12.14 -4.41
C LEU A 2 13.52 -10.69 -4.41
N PRO A 3 12.22 -10.45 -4.58
CA PRO A 3 11.79 -9.15 -5.07
C PRO A 3 11.87 -8.01 -4.04
N PHE A 4 12.02 -8.31 -2.74
CA PHE A 4 12.13 -7.29 -1.69
C PHE A 4 12.79 -7.75 -0.37
N ILE A 5 13.32 -8.98 -0.26
CA ILE A 5 14.09 -9.42 0.92
C ILE A 5 15.58 -9.43 0.58
N ASN A 6 16.39 -8.68 1.34
CA ASN A 6 17.82 -8.58 1.15
C ASN A 6 18.60 -9.10 2.37
N ALA A 7 19.94 -9.07 2.30
CA ALA A 7 20.79 -9.56 3.39
C ALA A 7 20.66 -8.72 4.69
N GLU A 8 20.37 -7.42 4.58
CA GLU A 8 20.13 -6.54 5.72
C GLU A 8 18.81 -6.88 6.42
N ASP A 9 17.77 -7.20 5.65
CA ASP A 9 16.49 -7.66 6.18
C ASP A 9 16.62 -8.98 6.94
N LEU A 10 17.46 -9.89 6.43
CA LEU A 10 17.75 -11.19 7.06
C LEU A 10 18.66 -11.07 8.29
N ALA A 11 19.46 -10.00 8.38
CA ALA A 11 20.24 -9.71 9.59
C ALA A 11 19.33 -9.28 10.76
N ASP A 12 18.13 -8.74 10.48
CA ASP A 12 17.10 -8.54 11.50
C ASP A 12 16.29 -9.82 11.75
N SER A 13 16.54 -10.45 12.89
CA SER A 13 15.81 -11.64 13.35
C SER A 13 14.27 -11.50 13.29
N LYS A 14 13.71 -10.30 13.40
CA LYS A 14 12.25 -10.09 13.39
C LYS A 14 11.63 -10.26 12.00
N SER A 15 12.30 -9.80 10.94
CA SER A 15 11.75 -9.80 9.58
C SER A 15 11.48 -11.22 9.09
N LEU A 16 12.45 -12.12 9.24
CA LEU A 16 12.31 -13.52 8.81
C LEU A 16 11.20 -14.24 9.58
N LEU A 17 11.14 -14.08 10.90
CA LEU A 17 10.13 -14.73 11.75
C LEU A 17 8.71 -14.24 11.45
N ILE A 18 8.52 -12.92 11.28
CA ILE A 18 7.25 -12.34 10.86
C ILE A 18 6.85 -12.90 9.50
N PHE A 19 7.80 -12.99 8.58
CA PHE A 19 7.53 -13.44 7.21
C PHE A 19 7.14 -14.93 7.15
N LEU A 20 7.85 -15.78 7.90
CA LEU A 20 7.53 -17.19 8.05
C LEU A 20 6.15 -17.39 8.67
N ASN A 21 5.84 -16.68 9.77
CA ASN A 21 4.52 -16.78 10.40
C ASN A 21 3.40 -16.33 9.44
N ALA A 22 3.60 -15.21 8.74
CA ALA A 22 2.63 -14.71 7.78
C ALA A 22 2.41 -15.69 6.62
N ARG A 23 3.47 -16.16 5.97
CA ARG A 23 3.35 -17.03 4.79
C ARG A 23 2.91 -18.45 5.12
N GLY A 24 3.17 -18.93 6.34
CA GLY A 24 2.71 -20.23 6.82
C GLY A 24 1.23 -20.27 7.23
N ARG A 25 0.61 -19.11 7.52
CA ARG A 25 -0.77 -19.04 8.04
C ARG A 25 -1.80 -18.48 7.07
N TYR A 26 -1.38 -17.67 6.10
CA TYR A 26 -2.28 -17.00 5.18
C TYR A 26 -2.13 -17.52 3.75
N HIS A 27 -3.27 -17.75 3.08
CA HIS A 27 -3.30 -18.18 1.68
C HIS A 27 -2.60 -17.15 0.76
N PRO A 28 -1.89 -17.54 -0.31
CA PRO A 28 -1.20 -16.64 -1.25
C PRO A 28 -2.05 -15.49 -1.80
N THR A 29 -3.36 -15.69 -1.97
CA THR A 29 -4.38 -14.66 -2.26
C THR A 29 -4.27 -13.40 -1.38
N THR A 30 -3.89 -13.57 -0.11
CA THR A 30 -3.75 -12.47 0.86
C THR A 30 -2.64 -11.50 0.45
N PHE A 31 -1.58 -12.01 -0.18
CA PHE A 31 -0.39 -11.25 -0.52
C PHE A 31 -0.38 -10.78 -1.99
N ALA A 32 -1.12 -11.45 -2.87
CA ALA A 32 -1.13 -11.20 -4.31
C ALA A 32 -1.17 -9.71 -4.73
N PRO A 33 -1.98 -8.81 -4.12
CA PRO A 33 -1.98 -7.39 -4.47
C PRO A 33 -0.68 -6.66 -4.09
N ALA A 34 -0.06 -7.05 -2.98
CA ALA A 34 1.15 -6.42 -2.45
C ALA A 34 2.42 -6.87 -3.19
N GLU A 35 2.39 -8.04 -3.84
CA GLU A 35 3.56 -8.58 -4.57
C GLU A 35 4.06 -7.63 -5.67
N LEU A 36 3.15 -6.92 -6.33
CA LEU A 36 3.49 -5.92 -7.35
C LEU A 36 3.90 -4.57 -6.75
N GLU A 37 3.43 -4.27 -5.54
CA GLU A 37 3.68 -2.98 -4.88
C GLU A 37 5.11 -2.91 -4.34
N PHE A 38 5.61 -4.00 -3.77
CA PHE A 38 6.94 -4.06 -3.16
C PHE A 38 8.05 -4.52 -4.09
N SER A 39 7.68 -5.09 -5.24
CA SER A 39 8.65 -5.54 -6.24
C SER A 39 8.67 -4.59 -7.43
N HIS A 40 9.60 -3.65 -7.44
CA HIS A 40 9.92 -2.87 -8.65
C HIS A 40 10.75 -3.72 -9.63
N ALA A 41 10.12 -4.73 -10.24
CA ALA A 41 10.66 -5.36 -11.43
C ALA A 41 10.12 -4.61 -12.66
N THR A 42 10.93 -4.53 -13.73
CA THR A 42 10.50 -4.00 -15.02
C THR A 42 9.23 -4.70 -15.49
N ASP A 43 8.26 -3.92 -16.00
CA ASP A 43 6.95 -4.36 -16.45
C ASP A 43 7.08 -5.26 -17.71
N ILE A 44 7.35 -6.55 -17.48
CA ILE A 44 7.47 -7.57 -18.53
C ILE A 44 6.07 -7.90 -19.08
N SER A 45 5.00 -7.53 -18.35
CA SER A 45 3.61 -7.90 -18.64
C SER A 45 3.01 -7.30 -19.93
N THR A 46 3.53 -6.17 -20.42
CA THR A 46 2.88 -5.38 -21.49
C THR A 46 2.74 -6.11 -22.84
N SER A 47 3.52 -7.17 -23.09
CA SER A 47 3.44 -7.96 -24.33
C SER A 47 2.30 -8.99 -24.30
N LEU A 48 2.11 -9.68 -23.18
CA LEU A 48 1.08 -10.73 -23.00
C LEU A 48 -0.34 -10.16 -23.01
N ASP A 49 -0.51 -8.97 -22.44
CA ASP A 49 -1.81 -8.30 -22.32
C ASP A 49 -2.39 -7.88 -23.69
N LYS A 50 -1.52 -7.66 -24.70
CA LYS A 50 -1.96 -7.33 -26.07
C LYS A 50 -2.56 -8.53 -26.81
N VAL A 51 -2.17 -9.75 -26.43
CA VAL A 51 -2.58 -11.00 -27.10
C VAL A 51 -3.88 -11.55 -26.50
N HIS A 52 -4.08 -11.42 -25.19
CA HIS A 52 -5.21 -12.04 -24.46
C HIS A 52 -6.14 -11.01 -23.81
N GLY A 53 -6.54 -9.97 -24.55
CA GLY A 53 -7.36 -8.87 -24.02
C GLY A 53 -8.78 -9.22 -23.55
N LYS A 54 -9.15 -10.51 -23.54
CA LYS A 54 -10.42 -11.05 -23.02
C LYS A 54 -10.23 -12.05 -21.87
N ALA A 55 -9.00 -12.38 -21.48
CA ALA A 55 -8.74 -13.34 -20.42
C ALA A 55 -8.29 -12.64 -19.14
N LEU A 56 -8.64 -13.22 -17.99
CA LEU A 56 -8.13 -12.84 -16.68
C LEU A 56 -7.62 -14.05 -15.93
N LEU A 57 -6.61 -13.83 -15.09
CA LEU A 57 -6.10 -14.79 -14.14
C LEU A 57 -6.65 -14.46 -12.75
N TYR A 58 -7.36 -15.43 -12.16
CA TYR A 58 -7.98 -15.29 -10.84
C TYR A 58 -6.95 -15.46 -9.73
N LEU A 59 -6.94 -14.48 -8.81
CA LEU A 59 -6.02 -14.43 -7.67
C LEU A 59 -6.75 -14.58 -6.34
N VAL A 60 -7.98 -15.09 -6.37
CA VAL A 60 -8.82 -15.32 -5.19
C VAL A 60 -9.13 -16.79 -5.09
N GLU A 61 -9.22 -17.27 -3.86
CA GLU A 61 -9.59 -18.66 -3.55
C GLU A 61 -11.11 -18.82 -3.67
N ASN A 62 -11.57 -19.91 -4.29
CA ASN A 62 -12.97 -20.31 -4.41
C ASN A 62 -13.86 -19.18 -4.95
N SER A 63 -13.40 -18.47 -5.98
CA SER A 63 -14.25 -17.47 -6.63
C SER A 63 -15.31 -18.18 -7.44
N LYS A 64 -16.58 -17.96 -7.08
CA LYS A 64 -17.71 -18.34 -7.92
C LYS A 64 -17.78 -17.36 -9.09
N ASP A 65 -17.59 -17.87 -10.29
CA ASP A 65 -17.95 -17.11 -11.47
C ASP A 65 -19.48 -17.03 -11.54
N GLU A 66 -20.03 -15.82 -11.44
CA GLU A 66 -21.46 -15.60 -11.65
C GLU A 66 -21.91 -16.06 -13.05
N HIS A 67 -20.99 -16.12 -14.01
CA HIS A 67 -21.26 -16.52 -15.39
C HIS A 67 -21.11 -18.03 -15.64
N ARG A 68 -20.21 -18.72 -14.94
CA ARG A 68 -19.94 -20.17 -15.17
C ARG A 68 -20.52 -21.10 -14.10
N LYS A 69 -20.89 -20.60 -12.91
CA LYS A 69 -21.33 -21.41 -11.75
C LYS A 69 -20.34 -22.53 -11.35
N GLU A 70 -19.09 -22.43 -11.77
CA GLU A 70 -18.00 -23.33 -11.42
C GLU A 70 -17.09 -22.66 -10.39
N ASP A 71 -16.52 -23.46 -9.49
CA ASP A 71 -15.52 -22.98 -8.55
C ASP A 71 -14.21 -22.75 -9.30
N ILE A 72 -13.79 -21.49 -9.40
CA ILE A 72 -12.51 -21.12 -10.00
C ILE A 72 -11.43 -21.13 -8.91
N GLY A 73 -10.41 -21.95 -9.11
CA GLY A 73 -9.24 -22.04 -8.24
C GLY A 73 -8.24 -20.91 -8.45
N TYR A 74 -7.41 -20.66 -7.45
CA TYR A 74 -6.31 -19.70 -7.49
C TYR A 74 -5.35 -20.00 -8.65
N GLY A 75 -4.98 -18.96 -9.42
CA GLY A 75 -4.07 -19.09 -10.58
C GLY A 75 -4.75 -19.51 -11.89
N SER A 76 -6.08 -19.71 -11.88
CA SER A 76 -6.82 -20.14 -13.08
C SER A 76 -7.01 -19.00 -14.07
N VAL A 77 -6.82 -19.28 -15.36
CA VAL A 77 -7.08 -18.34 -16.46
C VAL A 77 -8.47 -18.58 -17.03
N VAL A 78 -9.27 -17.53 -17.10
CA VAL A 78 -10.65 -17.57 -17.60
C VAL A 78 -10.83 -16.54 -18.71
N GLU A 79 -11.40 -16.99 -19.83
CA GLU A 79 -11.74 -16.13 -20.96
C GLU A 79 -13.19 -15.64 -20.84
N PHE A 80 -13.38 -14.33 -21.09
CA PHE A 80 -14.64 -13.63 -20.99
C PHE A 80 -15.20 -13.28 -22.38
N PRO A 81 -16.53 -13.24 -22.53
CA PRO A 81 -17.16 -12.96 -23.82
C PRO A 81 -16.94 -11.51 -24.29
N SER A 82 -16.86 -10.55 -23.36
CA SER A 82 -16.69 -9.12 -23.64
C SER A 82 -15.59 -8.46 -22.80
N ARG A 83 -15.01 -7.37 -23.33
CA ARG A 83 -14.02 -6.55 -22.60
C ARG A 83 -14.63 -5.79 -21.43
N SER A 84 -15.92 -5.46 -21.46
CA SER A 84 -16.59 -4.77 -20.35
C SER A 84 -16.64 -5.63 -19.09
N LEU A 85 -16.87 -6.94 -19.24
CA LEU A 85 -16.85 -7.88 -18.12
C LEU A 85 -15.43 -8.05 -17.56
N VAL A 86 -14.43 -8.10 -18.43
CA VAL A 86 -13.02 -8.10 -18.02
C VAL A 86 -12.71 -6.89 -17.15
N GLN A 87 -13.11 -5.70 -17.58
CA GLN A 87 -12.86 -4.48 -16.81
C GLN A 87 -13.56 -4.50 -15.46
N ASN A 88 -14.82 -4.96 -15.38
CA ASN A 88 -15.54 -5.06 -14.11
C ASN A 88 -14.88 -6.03 -13.13
N VAL A 89 -14.44 -7.20 -13.60
CA VAL A 89 -13.78 -8.21 -12.75
C VAL A 89 -12.36 -7.74 -12.36
N GLU A 90 -11.64 -7.10 -13.27
CA GLU A 90 -10.32 -6.50 -13.00
C GLU A 90 -10.44 -5.40 -11.94
N SER A 91 -11.43 -4.49 -12.06
CA SER A 91 -11.74 -3.47 -11.04
C SER A 91 -12.04 -4.11 -9.69
N SER A 92 -12.82 -5.19 -9.64
CA SER A 92 -13.15 -5.87 -8.37
C SER A 92 -11.96 -6.43 -7.57
N GLY A 93 -10.75 -6.43 -8.16
CA GLY A 93 -9.51 -6.91 -7.54
C GLY A 93 -9.44 -8.44 -7.38
N LYS A 94 -10.42 -9.17 -7.92
CA LYS A 94 -10.50 -10.65 -7.83
C LYS A 94 -9.60 -11.36 -8.83
N ALA A 95 -9.37 -10.71 -9.97
CA ALA A 95 -8.55 -11.23 -11.03
C ALA A 95 -7.75 -10.09 -11.66
N CYS A 96 -6.69 -10.43 -12.37
CA CYS A 96 -5.88 -9.47 -13.09
C CYS A 96 -5.55 -10.02 -14.47
N ARG A 97 -4.95 -9.19 -15.33
CA ARG A 97 -4.52 -9.67 -16.65
C ARG A 97 -3.47 -10.75 -16.51
N PRO A 98 -3.46 -11.76 -17.41
CA PRO A 98 -2.53 -12.89 -17.32
C PRO A 98 -1.07 -12.48 -17.19
N GLY A 99 -0.62 -11.41 -17.87
CA GLY A 99 0.75 -10.92 -17.73
C GLY A 99 1.09 -10.55 -16.28
N LYS A 100 0.27 -9.72 -15.65
CA LYS A 100 0.40 -9.34 -14.23
C LYS A 100 0.25 -10.55 -13.29
N GLY A 101 -0.70 -11.42 -13.59
CA GLY A 101 -0.98 -12.62 -12.78
C GLY A 101 0.21 -13.57 -12.75
N LEU A 102 0.86 -13.80 -13.89
CA LEU A 102 2.06 -14.63 -13.97
C LEU A 102 3.23 -14.03 -13.18
N GLU A 103 3.41 -12.71 -13.23
CA GLU A 103 4.44 -12.06 -12.41
C GLU A 103 4.18 -12.25 -10.90
N ILE A 104 2.92 -12.15 -10.46
CA ILE A 104 2.54 -12.39 -9.07
C ILE A 104 2.86 -13.84 -8.68
N LEU A 105 2.42 -14.81 -9.48
CA LEU A 105 2.66 -16.23 -9.22
C LEU A 105 4.16 -16.56 -9.16
N ALA A 106 4.96 -16.01 -10.08
CA ALA A 106 6.41 -16.22 -10.09
C ALA A 106 7.07 -15.67 -8.83
N ARG A 107 6.68 -14.47 -8.36
CA ARG A 107 7.20 -13.90 -7.11
C ARG A 107 6.82 -14.74 -5.90
N GLN A 108 5.56 -15.15 -5.81
CA GLN A 108 5.09 -16.00 -4.71
C GLN A 108 5.80 -17.35 -4.67
N TYR A 109 6.02 -17.97 -5.83
CA TYR A 109 6.78 -19.21 -5.93
C TYR A 109 8.20 -19.03 -5.37
N LEU A 110 8.93 -18.01 -5.83
CA LEU A 110 10.29 -17.73 -5.36
C LEU A 110 10.34 -17.45 -3.85
N ILE A 111 9.37 -16.69 -3.32
CA ILE A 111 9.27 -16.40 -1.89
C ILE A 111 9.03 -17.68 -1.09
N LEU A 112 8.07 -18.51 -1.51
CA LEU A 112 7.74 -19.74 -0.79
C LEU A 112 8.89 -20.74 -0.85
N ASP A 113 9.53 -20.91 -2.01
CA ASP A 113 10.70 -21.77 -2.20
C ASP A 113 11.84 -21.36 -1.24
N PHE A 114 12.14 -20.07 -1.18
CA PHE A 114 13.12 -19.52 -0.24
C PHE A 114 12.75 -19.77 1.23
N LEU A 115 11.49 -19.54 1.62
CA LEU A 115 11.03 -19.71 3.00
C LEU A 115 10.99 -21.18 3.43
N VAL A 116 10.62 -22.08 2.51
CA VAL A 116 10.71 -23.53 2.74
C VAL A 116 12.17 -23.93 2.97
N GLY A 117 13.10 -23.46 2.13
CA GLY A 117 14.53 -23.70 2.35
C GLY A 117 15.05 -23.14 3.70
N CYS A 118 14.55 -21.98 4.14
CA CYS A 118 14.83 -21.47 5.48
C CYS A 118 14.30 -22.40 6.58
N CYS A 119 13.06 -22.87 6.46
CA CYS A 119 12.47 -23.81 7.40
C CYS A 119 13.28 -25.11 7.47
N GLU A 120 13.59 -25.73 6.34
CA GLU A 120 14.38 -26.97 6.26
C GLU A 120 15.73 -26.82 6.94
N PHE A 121 16.37 -25.66 6.81
CA PHE A 121 17.61 -25.36 7.51
C PHE A 121 17.44 -25.21 9.03
N ILE A 122 16.36 -24.55 9.47
CA ILE A 122 16.07 -24.30 10.89
C ILE A 122 15.66 -25.60 11.61
N VAL A 123 14.79 -26.41 11.00
CA VAL A 123 14.28 -27.68 11.56
C VAL A 123 14.96 -28.92 10.98
N HIS A 124 16.25 -28.81 10.61
CA HIS A 124 17.02 -29.87 9.97
C HIS A 124 17.11 -31.19 10.74
N GLU A 125 16.79 -31.20 12.05
CA GLU A 125 16.71 -32.41 12.89
C GLU A 125 15.41 -33.21 12.70
N ILE A 126 14.38 -32.60 12.08
CA ILE A 126 13.10 -33.25 11.82
C ILE A 126 13.11 -33.82 10.39
N PRO A 127 12.92 -35.13 10.20
CA PRO A 127 12.91 -35.71 8.86
C PRO A 127 11.70 -35.22 8.07
N GLU A 128 11.89 -34.99 6.76
CA GLU A 128 10.91 -34.37 5.86
C GLU A 128 9.53 -35.06 5.90
N ASN A 129 9.51 -36.39 5.97
CA ASN A 129 8.30 -37.20 6.06
C ASN A 129 7.54 -37.04 7.39
N ALA A 130 8.19 -36.54 8.44
CA ALA A 130 7.57 -36.25 9.73
C ALA A 130 7.03 -34.82 9.83
N LEU A 131 7.52 -33.88 8.99
CA LEU A 131 7.05 -32.48 8.99
C LEU A 131 5.57 -32.33 8.63
N LEU A 132 5.05 -33.21 7.77
CA LEU A 132 3.64 -33.27 7.38
C LEU A 132 2.86 -34.36 8.13
N GLY A 133 3.51 -35.06 9.05
CA GLY A 133 2.93 -36.18 9.80
C GLY A 133 2.23 -35.75 11.09
N SER A 134 1.49 -36.68 11.69
CA SER A 134 0.80 -36.44 12.97
C SER A 134 1.73 -36.30 14.19
N ILE A 135 3.03 -36.58 14.03
CA ILE A 135 4.05 -36.50 15.09
C ILE A 135 4.28 -35.04 15.50
N TYR A 136 4.22 -34.12 14.53
CA TYR A 136 4.40 -32.68 14.76
C TYR A 136 3.12 -31.94 14.32
N PRO A 137 2.09 -31.86 15.17
CA PRO A 137 0.84 -31.22 14.82
C PRO A 137 1.01 -29.72 14.61
N ILE A 138 0.16 -29.12 13.77
CA ILE A 138 0.09 -27.67 13.58
C ILE A 138 -0.25 -27.02 14.93
N LEU A 139 0.69 -26.24 15.46
CA LEU A 139 0.52 -25.50 16.69
C LEU A 139 -0.35 -24.25 16.48
N PRO A 140 -1.03 -23.75 17.54
CA PRO A 140 -1.75 -22.47 17.48
C PRO A 140 -0.80 -21.32 17.09
N GLU A 141 -1.36 -20.19 16.68
CA GLU A 141 -0.53 -19.02 16.34
C GLU A 141 0.28 -18.59 17.57
N PRO A 142 1.62 -18.43 17.43
CA PRO A 142 2.42 -17.90 18.52
C PRO A 142 1.95 -16.47 18.86
N PRO A 143 2.18 -15.99 20.09
CA PRO A 143 1.92 -14.60 20.42
C PRO A 143 2.58 -13.70 19.39
N ASN A 144 1.84 -12.70 18.90
CA ASN A 144 2.36 -11.79 17.90
C ASN A 144 3.66 -11.15 18.44
N LEU A 145 4.77 -11.37 17.73
CA LEU A 145 6.09 -10.85 18.09
C LEU A 145 6.09 -9.31 18.22
N LEU A 146 5.05 -8.67 17.70
CA LEU A 146 4.86 -7.23 17.70
C LEU A 146 3.99 -6.75 18.87
N ASP A 147 3.03 -7.54 19.38
CA ASP A 147 2.12 -7.11 20.46
C ASP A 147 2.85 -6.84 21.78
N GLN A 148 4.06 -7.38 21.96
CA GLN A 148 4.90 -7.09 23.13
C GLN A 148 5.61 -5.72 23.05
N GLU A 149 5.70 -5.11 21.86
CA GLU A 149 6.38 -3.82 21.61
C GLU A 149 5.50 -2.75 20.92
N ASP A 150 4.32 -3.13 20.41
CA ASP A 150 3.48 -2.33 19.49
C ASP A 150 2.79 -1.11 20.11
N LYS A 151 3.02 -0.81 21.40
CA LYS A 151 2.67 0.52 21.90
C LYS A 151 3.55 1.63 21.33
N TYR A 152 4.69 1.30 20.69
CA TYR A 152 5.64 2.31 20.21
C TYR A 152 6.37 1.97 18.89
N SER A 153 5.83 1.12 18.01
CA SER A 153 6.43 0.93 16.68
C SER A 153 6.26 2.19 15.83
N GLY A 154 7.38 2.89 15.57
CA GLY A 154 7.38 4.12 14.77
C GLY A 154 6.94 3.85 13.32
N PHE A 155 6.54 4.91 12.61
CA PHE A 155 6.12 4.81 11.20
C PHE A 155 7.17 4.13 10.32
N ALA A 156 8.45 4.37 10.59
CA ALA A 156 9.57 3.73 9.88
C ALA A 156 9.59 2.21 10.07
N ASP A 157 9.34 1.72 11.29
CA ASP A 157 9.29 0.28 11.56
C ASP A 157 8.07 -0.38 10.92
N ALA A 158 6.92 0.29 10.95
CA ALA A 158 5.72 -0.17 10.28
C ALA A 158 5.90 -0.24 8.75
N ALA A 159 6.59 0.74 8.15
CA ALA A 159 6.93 0.75 6.73
C ALA A 159 7.94 -0.34 6.37
N ARG A 160 8.97 -0.53 7.19
CA ARG A 160 10.01 -1.55 7.00
C ARG A 160 9.45 -2.97 7.07
N LEU A 161 8.57 -3.24 8.04
CA LEU A 161 7.98 -4.58 8.23
C LEU A 161 6.74 -4.83 7.36
N SER A 162 6.25 -3.79 6.68
CA SER A 162 5.07 -3.82 5.81
C SER A 162 5.09 -4.97 4.78
N PRO A 163 6.20 -5.27 4.08
CA PRO A 163 6.24 -6.34 3.07
C PRO A 163 6.09 -7.76 3.65
N TYR A 164 6.43 -7.94 4.92
CA TYR A 164 6.46 -9.24 5.58
C TYR A 164 5.16 -9.59 6.29
N ARG A 165 4.26 -8.62 6.48
CA ARG A 165 3.01 -8.78 7.23
C ARG A 165 1.82 -9.15 6.34
N PRO A 166 0.87 -9.95 6.84
CA PRO A 166 -0.39 -10.16 6.18
C PRO A 166 -1.26 -8.90 6.33
N ARG A 167 -1.91 -8.47 5.25
CA ARG A 167 -2.82 -7.31 5.27
C ARG A 167 -4.26 -7.81 5.30
N ILE A 168 -4.78 -7.98 6.50
CA ILE A 168 -6.08 -8.63 6.69
C ILE A 168 -7.17 -7.59 6.84
N GLN A 169 -6.92 -6.56 7.68
CA GLN A 169 -7.84 -5.44 7.88
C GLN A 169 -7.07 -4.12 8.03
N PRO A 170 -7.59 -3.03 7.46
CA PRO A 170 -7.06 -1.70 7.67
C PRO A 170 -7.48 -1.23 9.07
N ASP A 171 -6.51 -0.79 9.86
CA ASP A 171 -6.77 -0.14 11.13
C ASP A 171 -7.19 1.31 10.87
N PHE A 172 -8.50 1.51 10.68
CA PHE A 172 -9.06 2.83 10.38
C PHE A 172 -8.88 3.83 11.53
N GLY A 173 -8.87 3.35 12.79
CA GLY A 173 -8.60 4.20 13.95
C GLY A 173 -7.16 4.72 13.92
N ARG A 174 -6.19 3.86 13.64
CA ARG A 174 -4.78 4.26 13.46
C ARG A 174 -4.61 5.19 12.27
N LEU A 175 -5.25 4.92 11.13
CA LEU A 175 -5.19 5.79 9.95
C LEU A 175 -5.77 7.18 10.26
N ARG A 176 -6.91 7.26 10.94
CA ARG A 176 -7.49 8.53 11.39
C ARG A 176 -6.54 9.27 12.32
N HIS A 177 -5.95 8.59 13.29
CA HIS A 177 -5.00 9.21 14.21
C HIS A 177 -3.78 9.79 13.49
N LEU A 178 -3.22 9.07 12.51
CA LEU A 178 -2.13 9.55 11.67
C LEU A 178 -2.52 10.79 10.85
N ILE A 179 -3.66 10.72 10.16
CA ILE A 179 -4.18 11.86 9.38
C ILE A 179 -4.43 13.07 10.28
N SER A 180 -4.96 12.85 11.49
CA SER A 180 -5.15 13.91 12.50
C SER A 180 -3.83 14.54 12.92
N THR A 181 -2.78 13.73 13.11
CA THR A 181 -1.45 14.22 13.48
C THR A 181 -0.83 15.08 12.37
N VAL A 182 -0.97 14.65 11.11
CA VAL A 182 -0.51 15.42 9.95
C VAL A 182 -1.31 16.71 9.80
N PHE A 183 -2.62 16.67 10.04
CA PHE A 183 -3.47 17.86 10.04
C PHE A 183 -3.04 18.88 11.10
N GLU A 184 -2.84 18.48 12.35
CA GLU A 184 -2.35 19.39 13.40
C GLU A 184 -0.96 19.94 13.06
N THR A 185 -0.08 19.12 12.48
CA THR A 185 1.24 19.60 12.00
C THR A 185 1.10 20.63 10.89
N ALA A 186 0.19 20.43 9.94
CA ALA A 186 -0.07 21.38 8.86
C ALA A 186 -0.67 22.69 9.40
N LYS A 187 -1.51 22.60 10.43
CA LYS A 187 -2.10 23.72 11.14
C LYS A 187 -1.06 24.53 11.90
N ASP A 188 -0.22 23.87 12.68
CA ASP A 188 0.90 24.50 13.37
C ASP A 188 1.86 25.18 12.38
N HIS A 189 2.17 24.51 11.26
CA HIS A 189 2.98 25.09 10.18
C HIS A 189 2.35 26.36 9.60
N ALA A 190 1.06 26.34 9.27
CA ALA A 190 0.36 27.49 8.71
C ALA A 190 0.28 28.66 9.70
N TRP A 191 0.03 28.38 10.99
CA TRP A 191 0.00 29.40 12.04
C TRP A 191 1.36 30.03 12.27
N THR A 192 2.40 29.20 12.40
CA THR A 192 3.79 29.68 12.56
C THR A 192 4.20 30.54 11.37
N LEU A 193 3.80 30.16 10.16
CA LEU A 193 4.06 30.92 8.95
C LEU A 193 3.38 32.31 8.93
N TRP A 194 2.27 32.46 9.64
CA TRP A 194 1.54 33.72 9.76
C TRP A 194 2.03 34.59 10.91
N GLU A 195 2.44 33.98 12.01
CA GLU A 195 2.81 34.67 13.25
C GLU A 195 4.30 35.02 13.31
N ASP A 196 5.18 34.17 12.76
CA ASP A 196 6.63 34.32 12.84
C ASP A 196 7.25 34.68 11.47
N LEU A 197 7.66 35.95 11.36
CA LEU A 197 8.34 36.48 10.17
C LEU A 197 9.71 35.88 9.94
N ALA A 198 10.42 35.44 10.99
CA ALA A 198 11.71 34.78 10.85
C ALA A 198 11.53 33.38 10.26
N TYR A 199 10.58 32.61 10.79
CA TYR A 199 10.22 31.30 10.22
C TYR A 199 9.76 31.40 8.76
N PHE A 200 8.96 32.43 8.43
CA PHE A 200 8.57 32.71 7.05
C PHE A 200 9.78 32.97 6.15
N ALA A 201 10.74 33.77 6.62
CA ALA A 201 11.97 34.06 5.88
C ALA A 201 12.81 32.81 5.66
N ASP A 202 12.93 31.94 6.67
CA ASP A 202 13.64 30.67 6.58
C ASP A 202 13.00 29.73 5.56
N CYS A 203 11.67 29.61 5.58
CA CYS A 203 10.92 28.82 4.58
C CYS A 203 11.13 29.36 3.15
N LEU A 204 11.14 30.67 2.99
CA LEU A 204 11.41 31.32 1.70
C LEU A 204 12.84 31.05 1.24
N GLN A 205 13.82 31.18 2.12
CA GLN A 205 15.21 30.90 1.81
C GLN A 205 15.43 29.44 1.44
N ALA A 206 14.86 28.51 2.19
CA ALA A 206 14.91 27.08 1.87
C ALA A 206 14.33 26.79 0.47
N LEU A 207 13.14 27.33 0.17
CA LEU A 207 12.54 27.18 -1.15
C LEU A 207 13.42 27.78 -2.26
N MET A 208 13.99 28.96 -2.01
CA MET A 208 14.86 29.66 -2.96
C MET A 208 16.16 28.89 -3.22
N ASN A 209 16.73 28.25 -2.20
CA ASN A 209 17.95 27.46 -2.32
C ASN A 209 17.77 26.21 -3.18
N HIS A 210 16.59 25.57 -3.10
CA HIS A 210 16.26 24.34 -3.84
C HIS A 210 15.64 24.57 -5.22
N ARG A 211 15.56 25.82 -5.68
CA ARG A 211 15.05 26.13 -7.02
C ARG A 211 16.08 25.81 -8.10
N HIS A 212 15.60 25.29 -9.22
CA HIS A 212 16.46 24.99 -10.37
C HIS A 212 17.11 26.25 -10.95
N GLU A 213 16.48 27.42 -10.78
CA GLU A 213 17.04 28.72 -11.17
C GLU A 213 18.32 29.08 -10.39
N ASN A 214 18.57 28.44 -9.24
CA ASN A 214 19.78 28.58 -8.42
C ASN A 214 20.91 27.61 -8.85
N ILE A 215 20.64 26.68 -9.77
CA ILE A 215 21.66 25.75 -10.27
C ILE A 215 22.57 26.49 -11.26
N LEU A 216 23.88 26.35 -11.06
CA LEU A 216 24.88 26.93 -11.95
C LEU A 216 24.88 26.19 -13.30
N ASN A 217 24.93 26.95 -14.38
CA ASN A 217 25.15 26.40 -15.71
C ASN A 217 26.62 26.01 -15.93
N GLU A 218 26.94 25.47 -17.11
CA GLU A 218 28.31 25.09 -17.51
C GLU A 218 29.33 26.24 -17.44
N LYS A 219 28.86 27.50 -17.42
CA LYS A 219 29.68 28.71 -17.31
C LYS A 219 29.78 29.23 -15.87
N GLY A 220 29.27 28.50 -14.88
CA GLY A 220 29.26 28.90 -13.47
C GLY A 220 28.29 30.05 -13.16
N GLN A 221 27.28 30.28 -14.01
CA GLN A 221 26.31 31.37 -13.86
C GLN A 221 24.93 30.81 -13.45
N THR A 222 24.23 31.54 -12.58
CA THR A 222 22.83 31.25 -12.24
C THR A 222 21.88 31.64 -13.38
N HIS A 223 20.65 31.15 -13.34
CA HIS A 223 19.66 31.46 -14.36
C HIS A 223 19.31 32.98 -14.35
N PRO A 224 19.07 33.64 -15.50
CA PRO A 224 18.81 35.09 -15.55
C PRO A 224 17.57 35.57 -14.77
N SER A 225 16.65 34.66 -14.44
CA SER A 225 15.47 34.96 -13.62
C SER A 225 15.75 34.91 -12.11
N PHE A 226 16.93 34.43 -11.69
CA PHE A 226 17.36 34.39 -10.30
C PHE A 226 17.41 35.82 -9.73
N GLY A 227 16.82 36.03 -8.55
CA GLY A 227 16.69 37.35 -7.94
C GLY A 227 15.62 38.27 -8.57
N SER A 228 14.91 37.84 -9.62
CA SER A 228 13.83 38.66 -10.20
C SER A 228 12.64 38.81 -9.25
N ARG A 229 11.97 39.98 -9.28
CA ARG A 229 10.73 40.22 -8.51
C ARG A 229 9.64 39.19 -8.83
N ARG A 230 9.59 38.70 -10.07
CA ARG A 230 8.63 37.67 -10.50
C ARG A 230 8.89 36.31 -9.84
N LEU A 231 10.15 35.92 -9.72
CA LEU A 231 10.55 34.68 -9.03
C LEU A 231 10.25 34.76 -7.53
N LEU A 232 10.55 35.90 -6.91
CA LEU A 232 10.21 36.16 -5.51
C LEU A 232 8.69 36.09 -5.28
N ALA A 233 7.89 36.80 -6.07
CA ALA A 233 6.43 36.77 -5.96
C ALA A 233 5.85 35.36 -6.17
N SER A 234 6.38 34.60 -7.13
CA SER A 234 6.00 33.20 -7.33
C SER A 234 6.36 32.31 -6.15
N SER A 235 7.52 32.51 -5.53
CA SER A 235 7.97 31.74 -4.37
C SER A 235 7.15 32.04 -3.12
N LEU A 236 6.89 33.31 -2.86
CA LEU A 236 5.98 33.75 -1.80
C LEU A 236 4.58 33.13 -1.98
N GLY A 237 4.02 33.25 -3.18
CA GLY A 237 2.73 32.67 -3.51
C GLY A 237 2.71 31.14 -3.35
N LYS A 238 3.81 30.45 -3.69
CA LYS A 238 3.92 29.00 -3.53
C LYS A 238 3.89 28.57 -2.06
N ILE A 239 4.59 29.29 -1.18
CA ILE A 239 4.64 28.96 0.26
C ILE A 239 3.26 29.11 0.88
N VAL A 240 2.63 30.27 0.70
CA VAL A 240 1.29 30.54 1.24
C VAL A 240 0.26 29.56 0.67
N LYS A 241 0.29 29.33 -0.65
CA LYS A 241 -0.60 28.36 -1.29
C LYS A 241 -0.39 26.96 -0.73
N SER A 242 0.85 26.53 -0.52
CA SER A 242 1.17 25.19 0.00
C SER A 242 0.61 25.02 1.41
N ALA A 243 0.81 26.01 2.29
CA ALA A 243 0.29 25.97 3.66
C ALA A 243 -1.25 25.90 3.67
N CYS A 244 -1.94 26.79 2.93
CA CYS A 244 -3.40 26.79 2.86
C CYS A 244 -3.97 25.52 2.22
N MET A 245 -3.35 25.01 1.14
CA MET A 245 -3.77 23.77 0.50
C MET A 245 -3.60 22.58 1.46
N GLY A 246 -2.50 22.52 2.21
CA GLY A 246 -2.28 21.50 3.23
C GLY A 246 -3.42 21.44 4.23
N LEU A 247 -3.84 22.59 4.79
CA LEU A 247 -4.97 22.64 5.73
C LEU A 247 -6.24 22.06 5.12
N VAL A 248 -6.63 22.55 3.94
CA VAL A 248 -7.87 22.16 3.28
C VAL A 248 -7.84 20.67 2.95
N VAL A 249 -6.74 20.15 2.40
CA VAL A 249 -6.65 18.74 2.03
C VAL A 249 -6.70 17.84 3.25
N TRP A 250 -5.89 18.12 4.27
CA TRP A 250 -5.81 17.26 5.45
C TRP A 250 -7.08 17.32 6.30
N GLU A 251 -7.75 18.46 6.39
CA GLU A 251 -9.07 18.59 7.03
C GLU A 251 -10.11 17.74 6.30
N ASN A 252 -10.21 17.88 4.97
CA ASN A 252 -11.12 17.08 4.16
C ASN A 252 -10.85 15.58 4.29
N LEU A 253 -9.57 15.19 4.30
CA LEU A 253 -9.20 13.80 4.45
C LEU A 253 -9.55 13.27 5.85
N LEU A 254 -9.32 14.06 6.90
CA LEU A 254 -9.69 13.70 8.28
C LEU A 254 -11.20 13.50 8.41
N GLN A 255 -12.00 14.38 7.81
CA GLN A 255 -13.45 14.26 7.82
C GLN A 255 -13.91 12.99 7.10
N ARG A 256 -13.38 12.72 5.89
CA ARG A 256 -13.70 11.50 5.13
C ARG A 256 -13.27 10.23 5.86
N MET A 257 -12.11 10.25 6.49
CA MET A 257 -11.59 9.12 7.28
C MET A 257 -12.46 8.86 8.51
N THR A 258 -12.92 9.91 9.19
CA THR A 258 -13.84 9.78 10.33
C THR A 258 -15.17 9.16 9.89
N THR A 259 -15.71 9.59 8.75
CA THR A 259 -16.91 8.97 8.17
C THR A 259 -16.69 7.50 7.83
N LEU A 260 -15.54 7.18 7.22
CA LEU A 260 -15.19 5.81 6.87
C LEU A 260 -15.06 4.90 8.11
N GLU A 261 -14.40 5.38 9.16
CA GLU A 261 -14.26 4.66 10.44
C GLU A 261 -15.64 4.40 11.07
N ASN A 262 -16.52 5.41 11.08
CA ASN A 262 -17.88 5.25 11.61
C ASN A 262 -18.69 4.21 10.82
N ILE A 263 -18.62 4.24 9.48
CA ILE A 263 -19.27 3.25 8.62
C ILE A 263 -18.67 1.86 8.88
N ALA A 264 -17.34 1.75 8.94
CA ALA A 264 -16.63 0.49 9.22
C ALA A 264 -17.00 -0.13 10.57
N ASN A 265 -17.17 0.69 11.60
CA ASN A 265 -17.58 0.23 12.93
C ASN A 265 -19.06 -0.22 12.96
N SER A 266 -19.89 0.27 12.05
CA SER A 266 -21.31 -0.12 11.92
C SER A 266 -21.55 -1.35 11.03
N LEU A 267 -20.55 -1.80 10.27
CA LEU A 267 -20.63 -2.95 9.36
C LEU A 267 -20.87 -4.31 10.04
N PRO A 268 -20.33 -4.61 11.24
CA PRO A 268 -20.59 -5.87 11.94
C PRO A 268 -22.05 -6.07 12.36
N GLU A 269 -22.87 -5.01 12.40
CA GLU A 269 -24.23 -5.10 12.93
C GLU A 269 -25.31 -5.47 11.90
N LEU A 270 -25.07 -5.34 10.58
CA LEU A 270 -26.09 -5.70 9.56
C LEU A 270 -25.49 -6.17 8.23
N GLU A 271 -25.33 -7.49 8.07
CA GLU A 271 -24.98 -8.16 6.80
C GLU A 271 -26.07 -8.07 5.71
N SER A 272 -27.11 -7.27 5.88
CA SER A 272 -28.32 -7.25 5.02
C SER A 272 -28.57 -5.95 4.24
N HIS A 273 -27.73 -4.92 4.37
CA HIS A 273 -27.96 -3.62 3.72
C HIS A 273 -26.97 -3.32 2.58
N THR A 274 -27.42 -3.54 1.34
CA THR A 274 -26.72 -3.18 0.10
C THR A 274 -26.30 -1.71 0.04
N THR A 275 -27.11 -0.81 0.60
CA THR A 275 -26.86 0.64 0.63
C THR A 275 -25.69 1.03 1.53
N LEU A 276 -25.49 0.36 2.66
CA LEU A 276 -24.38 0.63 3.58
C LEU A 276 -23.05 0.17 2.99
N LEU A 277 -23.07 -0.98 2.29
CA LEU A 277 -21.92 -1.45 1.53
C LEU A 277 -21.52 -0.45 0.43
N GLU A 278 -22.48 0.10 -0.33
CA GLU A 278 -22.24 1.15 -1.34
C GLU A 278 -21.67 2.44 -0.74
N ALA A 279 -22.19 2.88 0.41
CA ALA A 279 -21.66 4.03 1.13
C ALA A 279 -20.22 3.80 1.61
N TYR A 280 -19.94 2.59 2.10
CA TYR A 280 -18.58 2.16 2.45
C TYR A 280 -17.67 2.18 1.22
N LYS A 281 -18.13 1.67 0.06
CA LYS A 281 -17.38 1.72 -1.22
C LYS A 281 -16.96 3.12 -1.58
N THR A 282 -17.95 3.99 -1.67
CA THR A 282 -17.78 5.38 -2.09
C THR A 282 -16.83 6.12 -1.13
N SER A 283 -16.95 5.85 0.17
CA SER A 283 -16.08 6.47 1.18
C SER A 283 -14.62 6.04 1.03
N VAL A 284 -14.39 4.77 0.72
CA VAL A 284 -13.05 4.19 0.50
C VAL A 284 -12.41 4.74 -0.76
N GLU A 285 -13.14 4.70 -1.90
CA GLU A 285 -12.68 5.28 -3.16
C GLU A 285 -12.30 6.75 -2.98
N SER A 286 -13.12 7.47 -2.23
CA SER A 286 -12.88 8.87 -1.97
C SER A 286 -11.60 9.10 -1.16
N VAL A 287 -11.41 8.39 -0.05
CA VAL A 287 -10.18 8.48 0.76
C VAL A 287 -8.96 8.09 -0.06
N TYR A 288 -9.04 6.99 -0.81
CA TYR A 288 -7.95 6.51 -1.66
C TYR A 288 -7.60 7.50 -2.77
N PHE A 289 -8.59 8.08 -3.45
CA PHE A 289 -8.38 9.10 -4.48
C PHE A 289 -7.65 10.32 -3.91
N HIS A 290 -8.07 10.83 -2.74
CA HIS A 290 -7.44 12.00 -2.12
C HIS A 290 -6.01 11.68 -1.67
N LEU A 291 -5.76 10.51 -1.09
CA LEU A 291 -4.40 10.06 -0.74
C LEU A 291 -3.52 9.87 -1.98
N ARG A 292 -4.09 9.39 -3.09
CA ARG A 292 -3.36 9.23 -4.35
C ARG A 292 -3.03 10.57 -5.00
N CYS A 293 -3.89 11.58 -4.87
CA CYS A 293 -3.59 12.95 -5.30
C CYS A 293 -2.45 13.57 -4.47
N GLU A 294 -2.33 13.22 -3.19
CA GLU A 294 -1.21 13.61 -2.31
C GLU A 294 0.06 12.74 -2.48
N ARG A 295 0.00 11.70 -3.34
CA ARG A 295 1.14 10.79 -3.64
C ARG A 295 2.35 11.50 -4.21
N ASP A 296 2.15 12.67 -4.79
CA ASP A 296 3.26 13.48 -5.28
C ASP A 296 4.08 14.15 -4.14
N ASN A 297 3.69 13.99 -2.86
CA ASN A 297 4.50 14.43 -1.72
C ASN A 297 4.58 13.48 -0.49
N MET A 298 3.66 12.53 -0.25
CA MET A 298 3.73 11.68 0.98
C MET A 298 3.17 10.24 0.92
N ALA A 299 2.69 9.73 -0.23
CA ALA A 299 1.78 8.56 -0.22
C ALA A 299 2.39 7.17 -0.46
N LEU A 300 3.71 6.98 -0.41
CA LEU A 300 4.27 5.63 -0.54
C LEU A 300 3.93 4.71 0.64
N THR A 301 3.57 5.24 1.81
CA THR A 301 3.32 4.40 2.99
C THR A 301 1.83 4.21 3.31
N LEU A 302 0.99 5.22 3.05
CA LEU A 302 -0.46 5.15 3.32
C LEU A 302 -1.23 4.42 2.21
N GLY A 303 -0.77 4.51 0.96
CA GLY A 303 -1.37 3.79 -0.18
C GLY A 303 -1.32 2.27 0.01
N VAL A 304 -0.16 1.77 0.44
CA VAL A 304 0.11 0.35 0.69
C VAL A 304 -0.78 -0.22 1.81
N MET A 305 -1.14 0.59 2.80
CA MET A 305 -2.04 0.15 3.89
C MET A 305 -3.48 -0.02 3.42
N LEU A 306 -3.94 0.77 2.45
CA LEU A 306 -5.30 0.72 1.92
C LEU A 306 -5.49 -0.33 0.82
N THR A 307 -4.48 -0.50 -0.05
CA THR A 307 -4.48 -1.52 -1.14
C THR A 307 -4.45 -2.96 -0.61
N GLY A 308 -3.94 -3.16 0.60
CA GLY A 308 -3.87 -4.47 1.25
C GLY A 308 -5.18 -5.05 1.73
N SER A 309 -6.18 -4.22 2.03
CA SER A 309 -7.43 -4.69 2.64
C SER A 309 -8.27 -5.52 1.67
N ARG A 310 -8.66 -6.73 2.08
CA ARG A 310 -9.58 -7.60 1.31
C ARG A 310 -10.96 -6.95 1.13
N GLN A 311 -11.42 -6.19 2.11
CA GLN A 311 -12.74 -5.55 2.09
C GLN A 311 -12.78 -4.31 1.18
N LEU A 312 -11.66 -3.61 1.03
CA LEU A 312 -11.56 -2.39 0.22
C LEU A 312 -11.35 -2.67 -1.27
N ARG A 313 -10.93 -3.89 -1.62
CA ARG A 313 -10.63 -4.29 -3.00
C ARG A 313 -11.85 -4.42 -3.92
N HIS A 314 -13.03 -4.75 -3.40
CA HIS A 314 -14.26 -4.84 -4.21
C HIS A 314 -14.91 -3.48 -4.50
N LEU A 315 -14.24 -2.42 -4.07
CA LEU A 315 -14.74 -1.06 -4.06
C LEU A 315 -13.84 -0.09 -4.81
N LEU A 316 -12.72 -0.54 -5.38
CA LEU A 316 -11.82 0.26 -6.23
C LEU A 316 -11.89 -0.27 -7.67
#